data_AF-A0A6B3C7B5-F1
#
_entry.id   AF-A0A6B3C7B5-F1
#
_cell.length_a   1.000
_cell.length_b   1.000
_cell.length_c   1.000
_cell.angle_alpha   90.00
_cell.angle_beta   90.00
_cell.angle_gamma   90.00
#
_symmetry.space_group_name_H-M   'P 1'
#
loop_
_entity.id
_entity.type
_entity.pdbx_description
1 polymer ?
#
loop_
_entity_poly.entity_id
_entity_poly.type
_entity_poly.pdbx_seq_one_letter_code
_entity_poly.pdbx_strand_id
1 'polypeptide(L)'
;TQTVTSPRSYNDGEWHHVVATQGASGMTMYVDGVPVGARCDVTETGEPGSPGETTRSGTIRLEVDAPAGADGAVPAAQVATLTNTYAFGGLSVTKRVDSTATAGLEGSFTFALTCTAAGTGAPVTFDGAAALTFTLADGETFTAPDEVIPAGATCALTETDSRGADRVLLVGDGVVPTGPGAADVTVGADGAQVEVVNGFDAGVLEVRKVVDGAGAATWGAGASFGFSAVCTYDGRTVLDESFDLLAGALRTFGPFPVGTSCAVLET
;
A
#
# COMPACT_ATOMS: atom_id res chain seq x y z
N THR A 1 -7.38 22.36 69.25
CA THR A 1 -6.65 21.48 68.31
C THR A 1 -7.28 21.67 66.94
N GLN A 2 -6.53 22.09 65.93
CA GLN A 2 -7.03 22.02 64.56
C GLN A 2 -6.72 20.62 64.03
N THR A 3 -7.74 19.94 63.52
CA THR A 3 -7.60 18.66 62.85
C THR A 3 -7.35 18.93 61.37
N VAL A 4 -6.17 18.55 60.88
CA VAL A 4 -5.85 18.59 59.45
C VAL A 4 -6.25 17.23 58.87
N THR A 5 -7.18 17.23 57.92
CA THR A 5 -7.65 16.01 57.25
C THR A 5 -6.93 15.84 55.92
N SER A 6 -6.26 14.70 55.73
CA SER A 6 -5.71 14.31 54.44
C SER A 6 -6.69 13.39 53.69
N PRO A 7 -6.71 13.43 52.34
CA PRO A 7 -7.50 12.50 51.54
C PRO A 7 -6.91 11.07 51.49
N ARG A 8 -5.65 10.89 51.91
CA ARG A 8 -4.98 9.58 52.05
C ARG A 8 -4.72 9.25 53.52
N SER A 9 -4.69 7.96 53.85
CA SER A 9 -4.17 7.49 55.15
C SER A 9 -2.65 7.40 55.07
N TYR A 10 -1.96 7.96 56.06
CA TYR A 10 -0.49 7.90 56.21
C TYR A 10 -0.08 7.20 57.52
N ASN A 11 -1.00 6.41 58.11
CA ASN A 11 -0.74 5.57 59.29
C ASN A 11 -0.70 4.08 58.92
N ASP A 12 -0.32 3.77 57.69
CA ASP A 12 -0.32 2.41 57.12
C ASP A 12 0.85 1.54 57.60
N GLY A 13 1.80 2.11 58.34
CA GLY A 13 2.98 1.41 58.83
C GLY A 13 4.18 1.46 57.86
N GLU A 14 4.06 2.20 56.75
CA GLU A 14 5.18 2.52 55.87
C GLU A 14 5.95 3.76 56.36
N TRP A 15 7.16 3.97 55.83
CA TRP A 15 7.98 5.12 56.20
C TRP A 15 7.53 6.35 55.41
N HIS A 16 7.26 7.46 56.10
CA HIS A 16 6.85 8.73 55.50
C HIS A 16 7.86 9.84 55.80
N HIS A 17 8.17 10.65 54.79
CA HIS A 17 8.99 11.85 54.97
C HIS A 17 8.09 13.06 55.25
N VAL A 18 8.34 13.75 56.36
CA VAL A 18 7.56 14.92 56.76
C VAL A 18 8.42 16.17 56.77
N VAL A 19 7.98 17.22 56.08
CA VAL A 19 8.54 18.57 56.18
C VAL A 19 7.45 19.52 56.65
N ALA A 20 7.74 20.36 57.66
CA ALA A 20 6.83 21.41 58.09
C ALA A 20 7.49 22.78 57.93
N THR A 21 6.74 23.73 57.37
CA THR A 21 7.14 25.13 57.25
C THR A 21 6.22 25.99 58.12
N GLN A 22 6.79 26.89 58.92
CA GLN A 22 6.05 27.82 59.79
C GLN A 22 6.16 29.26 59.26
N GLY A 23 5.02 29.90 58.99
CA GLY A 23 4.93 31.30 58.58
C GLY A 23 3.93 32.11 59.41
N ALA A 24 3.83 33.41 59.13
CA ALA A 24 2.89 34.32 59.79
C ALA A 24 1.41 33.96 59.55
N SER A 25 1.12 33.22 58.48
CA SER A 25 -0.20 32.70 58.12
C SER A 25 -0.52 31.31 58.72
N GLY A 26 0.43 30.68 59.41
CA GLY A 26 0.26 29.34 59.98
C GLY A 26 1.37 28.36 59.60
N MET A 27 1.16 27.08 59.96
CA MET A 27 2.06 25.98 59.64
C MET A 27 1.52 25.18 58.45
N THR A 28 2.39 24.84 57.50
CA THR A 28 2.09 23.94 56.37
C THR A 28 2.94 22.68 56.52
N MET A 29 2.33 21.51 56.40
CA MET A 29 2.99 20.22 56.52
C MET A 29 2.92 19.50 55.17
N TYR A 30 4.05 18.99 54.72
CA TYR A 30 4.21 18.16 53.53
C TYR A 30 4.55 16.75 53.99
N VAL A 31 3.85 15.77 53.45
CA VAL A 31 4.07 14.35 53.73
C VAL A 31 4.36 13.68 52.38
N ASP A 32 5.46 12.93 52.30
CA ASP A 32 5.93 12.17 51.14
C ASP A 32 6.32 13.01 49.91
N GLY A 33 7.19 14.00 50.12
CA GLY A 33 7.86 14.73 49.02
C GLY A 33 9.02 13.96 48.39
N VAL A 34 9.33 14.25 47.13
CA VAL A 34 10.55 13.75 46.47
C VAL A 34 11.76 14.57 46.97
N PRO A 35 12.84 13.94 47.47
CA PRO A 35 14.01 14.66 47.98
C PRO A 35 14.70 15.51 46.91
N VAL A 36 15.17 16.71 47.27
CA VAL A 36 16.13 17.44 46.45
C VAL A 36 17.42 16.62 46.34
N GLY A 37 17.97 16.51 45.14
CA GLY A 37 19.06 15.62 44.75
C GLY A 37 18.62 14.20 44.37
N ALA A 38 17.32 13.87 44.47
CA ALA A 38 16.81 12.60 43.99
C ALA A 38 16.93 12.52 42.47
N ARG A 39 17.35 11.36 41.97
CA ARG A 39 17.39 11.02 40.55
C ARG A 39 16.17 10.19 40.20
N CYS A 40 15.43 10.63 39.21
CA CYS A 40 14.23 9.96 38.74
C CYS A 40 14.43 9.52 37.29
N ASP A 41 14.25 8.22 37.06
CA ASP A 41 14.20 7.64 35.72
C ASP A 41 12.73 7.43 35.35
N VAL A 42 12.25 8.19 34.37
CA VAL A 42 10.89 8.08 33.85
C VAL A 42 10.95 7.35 32.51
N THR A 43 10.28 6.20 32.43
CA THR A 43 10.23 5.37 31.23
C THR A 43 8.79 5.02 30.93
N GLU A 44 8.40 5.13 29.66
CA GLU A 44 7.12 4.63 29.20
C GLU A 44 7.14 3.09 29.17
N THR A 45 6.13 2.46 29.73
CA THR A 45 5.99 1.01 29.74
C THR A 45 5.05 0.53 28.63
N GLY A 46 5.29 -0.66 28.08
CA GLY A 46 4.51 -1.24 26.99
C GLY A 46 5.40 -1.61 25.81
N GLU A 47 4.88 -2.40 24.88
CA GLU A 47 5.65 -2.80 23.71
C GLU A 47 5.92 -1.60 22.78
N PRO A 48 7.17 -1.35 22.35
CA PRO A 48 7.44 -0.32 21.35
C PRO A 48 6.68 -0.57 20.05
N GLY A 49 6.09 0.47 19.49
CA GLY A 49 5.26 0.41 18.30
C GLY A 49 3.79 0.05 18.56
N SER A 50 3.37 0.00 19.83
CA SER A 50 1.98 -0.25 20.22
C SER A 50 1.41 0.94 21.01
N PRO A 51 0.35 1.60 20.51
CA PRO A 51 -0.61 1.08 19.53
C PRO A 51 -0.31 1.44 18.06
N GLY A 52 0.90 1.91 17.71
CA GLY A 52 1.27 2.14 16.31
C GLY A 52 2.27 3.27 16.09
N GLU A 53 2.98 3.71 17.13
CA GLU A 53 3.98 4.76 17.03
C GLU A 53 5.20 4.29 16.21
N THR A 54 5.76 5.18 15.40
CA THR A 54 6.98 4.89 14.64
C THR A 54 8.23 5.11 15.47
N THR A 55 8.17 6.04 16.42
CA THR A 55 9.25 6.29 17.38
C THR A 55 8.65 6.64 18.73
N ARG A 56 9.39 6.31 19.79
CA ARG A 56 9.06 6.68 21.16
C ARG A 56 10.28 7.20 21.89
N SER A 57 10.04 8.05 22.88
CA SER A 57 11.10 8.53 23.76
C SER A 57 11.69 7.37 24.58
N GLY A 58 13.01 7.38 24.75
CA GLY A 58 13.66 6.50 25.71
C GLY A 58 13.43 6.96 27.16
N THR A 59 14.14 6.32 28.10
CA THR A 59 14.15 6.74 29.50
C THR A 59 14.66 8.18 29.64
N ILE A 60 13.84 9.03 30.26
CA ILE A 60 14.23 10.39 30.66
C ILE A 60 14.75 10.33 32.09
N ARG A 61 15.97 10.82 32.30
CA ARG A 61 16.54 10.97 33.65
C ARG A 61 16.52 12.42 34.05
N LEU A 62 15.97 12.70 35.22
CA LEU A 62 15.95 14.04 35.81
C LEU A 62 16.41 14.02 37.26
N GLU A 63 16.86 15.16 37.74
CA GLU A 63 17.25 15.37 39.12
C GLU A 63 16.33 16.43 39.71
N VAL A 64 15.87 16.23 40.95
CA VAL A 64 15.12 17.24 41.68
C VAL A 64 16.10 18.26 42.21
N ASP A 65 16.29 19.38 41.52
CA ASP A 65 17.29 20.40 41.82
C ASP A 65 16.75 21.58 42.65
N ALA A 66 15.43 21.75 42.72
CA ALA A 66 14.77 22.82 43.46
C ALA A 66 13.51 22.34 44.19
N PRO A 67 13.26 22.84 45.42
CA PRO A 67 12.04 22.53 46.14
C PRO A 67 10.83 23.16 45.45
N ALA A 68 9.75 22.39 45.34
CA ALA A 68 8.43 22.86 44.94
C ALA A 68 7.39 22.39 45.97
N GLY A 69 6.43 23.25 46.30
CA GLY A 69 5.28 22.84 47.12
C GLY A 69 4.37 21.89 46.34
N ALA A 70 3.59 21.06 47.04
CA ALA A 70 2.69 20.07 46.41
C ALA A 70 1.72 20.68 45.38
N ASP A 71 1.26 21.91 45.62
CA ASP A 71 0.38 22.66 44.71
C ASP A 71 1.10 23.82 43.99
N GLY A 72 2.44 23.85 44.06
CA GLY A 72 3.27 24.87 43.46
C GLY A 72 3.63 24.56 42.00
N ALA A 73 4.13 25.56 41.28
CA ALA A 73 4.68 25.34 39.95
C ALA A 73 5.92 24.43 40.02
N VAL A 74 5.92 23.36 39.24
CA VAL A 74 7.09 22.48 39.09
C VAL A 74 8.12 23.16 38.19
N PRO A 75 9.39 23.28 38.60
CA PRO A 75 10.46 23.77 37.75
C PRO A 75 10.52 22.99 36.43
N ALA A 76 10.69 23.68 35.30
CA ALA A 76 10.68 23.04 33.98
C ALA A 76 11.73 21.92 33.84
N ALA A 77 12.89 22.06 34.50
CA ALA A 77 13.94 21.03 34.52
C ALA A 77 13.53 19.73 35.24
N GLN A 78 12.49 19.78 36.07
CA GLN A 78 11.94 18.64 36.82
C GLN A 78 10.66 18.07 36.17
N VAL A 79 10.39 18.45 34.91
CA VAL A 79 9.28 17.91 34.12
C VAL A 79 9.82 16.93 33.09
N ALA A 80 9.54 15.63 33.26
CA ALA A 80 9.78 14.65 32.22
C ALA A 80 8.71 14.76 31.13
N THR A 81 9.12 15.01 29.88
CA THR A 81 8.23 14.90 28.72
C THR A 81 8.64 13.69 27.90
N LEU A 82 7.71 12.74 27.74
CA LEU A 82 7.86 11.61 26.84
C LEU A 82 6.97 11.85 25.61
N THR A 83 7.52 11.57 24.44
CA THR A 83 6.89 11.79 23.14
C THR A 83 6.87 10.50 22.35
N ASN A 84 5.69 10.19 21.80
CA ASN A 84 5.48 9.15 20.80
C ASN A 84 5.14 9.84 19.48
N THR A 85 5.82 9.42 18.41
CA THR A 85 5.60 9.96 17.07
C THR A 85 4.83 8.95 16.26
N TYR A 86 3.79 9.41 15.57
CA TYR A 86 3.01 8.62 14.64
C TYR A 86 3.19 9.24 13.26
N ALA A 87 3.95 8.57 12.40
CA ALA A 87 4.17 9.05 11.04
C ALA A 87 3.18 8.41 10.08
N PHE A 88 2.95 9.07 8.95
CA PHE A 88 2.29 8.48 7.79
C PHE A 88 3.33 7.90 6.83
N GLY A 89 2.91 6.98 5.97
CA GLY A 89 3.70 6.43 4.88
C GLY A 89 2.97 6.61 3.54
N GLY A 90 3.73 6.84 2.47
CA GLY A 90 3.19 6.91 1.11
C GLY A 90 3.04 5.52 0.48
N LEU A 91 2.04 5.33 -0.39
CA LEU A 91 1.90 4.13 -1.20
C LEU A 91 1.71 4.51 -2.67
N SER A 92 2.55 3.96 -3.56
CA SER A 92 2.35 4.07 -5.01
C SER A 92 2.21 2.71 -5.67
N VAL A 93 1.30 2.62 -6.64
CA VAL A 93 1.01 1.40 -7.40
C VAL A 93 1.17 1.71 -8.89
N THR A 94 2.11 1.05 -9.56
CA THR A 94 2.37 1.19 -11.00
C THR A 94 1.87 -0.02 -11.74
N LYS A 95 1.15 0.19 -12.86
CA LYS A 95 0.73 -0.91 -13.74
C LYS A 95 1.77 -1.15 -14.83
N ARG A 96 2.07 -2.42 -15.08
CA ARG A 96 2.78 -2.88 -16.28
C ARG A 96 1.99 -3.96 -17.00
N VAL A 97 1.98 -3.89 -18.33
CA VAL A 97 1.53 -4.94 -19.24
C VAL A 97 2.77 -5.58 -19.87
N ASP A 98 2.87 -6.89 -19.76
CA ASP A 98 3.95 -7.69 -20.30
C ASP A 98 3.39 -8.56 -21.43
N SER A 99 3.58 -8.10 -22.67
CA SER A 99 3.11 -8.80 -23.86
C SER A 99 3.94 -8.43 -25.07
N THR A 100 3.91 -9.31 -26.07
CA THR A 100 4.40 -8.99 -27.42
C THR A 100 3.27 -8.57 -28.36
N ALA A 101 2.00 -8.68 -27.95
CA ALA A 101 0.86 -8.26 -28.75
C ALA A 101 0.94 -6.77 -29.11
N THR A 102 0.60 -6.43 -30.34
CA THR A 102 0.72 -5.05 -30.85
C THR A 102 -0.60 -4.27 -30.86
N ALA A 103 -1.71 -4.92 -30.53
CA ALA A 103 -3.05 -4.33 -30.50
C ALA A 103 -3.97 -5.13 -29.56
N GLY A 104 -5.04 -4.50 -29.08
CA GLY A 104 -6.13 -5.16 -28.35
C GLY A 104 -5.99 -5.16 -26.83
N LEU A 105 -4.86 -4.70 -26.30
CA LEU A 105 -4.61 -4.59 -24.85
C LEU A 105 -4.77 -3.16 -24.33
N GLU A 106 -5.30 -2.24 -25.14
CA GLU A 106 -5.53 -0.86 -24.73
C GLU A 106 -6.62 -0.79 -23.64
N GLY A 107 -6.43 0.13 -22.69
CA GLY A 107 -7.39 0.42 -21.62
C GLY A 107 -6.79 0.22 -20.23
N SER A 108 -7.66 0.31 -19.22
CA SER A 108 -7.27 0.31 -17.82
C SER A 108 -7.68 -0.97 -17.10
N PHE A 109 -6.97 -1.28 -16.03
CA PHE A 109 -7.23 -2.37 -15.11
C PHE A 109 -7.77 -1.81 -13.79
N THR A 110 -8.67 -2.52 -13.13
CA THR A 110 -9.34 -2.04 -11.91
C THR A 110 -8.70 -2.65 -10.67
N PHE A 111 -8.45 -1.80 -9.67
CA PHE A 111 -7.83 -2.15 -8.40
C PHE A 111 -8.76 -1.83 -7.23
N ALA A 112 -8.63 -2.63 -6.18
CA ALA A 112 -9.19 -2.37 -4.86
C ALA A 112 -8.07 -2.38 -3.81
N LEU A 113 -8.14 -1.43 -2.89
CA LEU A 113 -7.18 -1.24 -1.81
C LEU A 113 -7.94 -1.09 -0.48
N THR A 114 -7.53 -1.87 0.53
CA THR A 114 -7.93 -1.65 1.93
C THR A 114 -6.68 -1.63 2.79
N CYS A 115 -6.66 -0.83 3.86
CA CYS A 115 -5.50 -0.77 4.76
C CYS A 115 -5.94 -0.86 6.22
N THR A 116 -5.08 -1.44 7.04
CA THR A 116 -5.28 -1.63 8.48
C THR A 116 -4.08 -1.11 9.24
N ALA A 117 -4.32 -0.23 10.22
CA ALA A 117 -3.26 0.35 11.03
C ALA A 117 -2.57 -0.70 11.91
N ALA A 118 -1.24 -0.62 12.01
CA ALA A 118 -0.47 -1.44 12.94
C ALA A 118 -0.92 -1.21 14.39
N GLY A 119 -0.72 -2.21 15.25
CA GLY A 119 -1.01 -2.15 16.69
C GLY A 119 -2.51 -2.20 17.03
N THR A 120 -3.32 -1.28 16.49
CA THR A 120 -4.76 -1.22 16.75
C THR A 120 -5.60 -2.15 15.89
N GLY A 121 -5.15 -2.48 14.68
CA GLY A 121 -5.99 -3.18 13.70
C GLY A 121 -7.15 -2.34 13.17
N ALA A 122 -7.14 -1.02 13.38
CA ALA A 122 -8.21 -0.14 12.92
C ALA A 122 -8.17 0.01 11.39
N PRO A 123 -9.33 0.02 10.70
CA PRO A 123 -9.36 0.28 9.26
C PRO A 123 -8.93 1.72 8.96
N VAL A 124 -8.09 1.89 7.95
CA VAL A 124 -7.77 3.20 7.38
C VAL A 124 -8.91 3.62 6.46
N THR A 125 -9.31 4.89 6.51
CA THR A 125 -10.37 5.44 5.68
C THR A 125 -9.84 6.39 4.61
N PHE A 126 -10.33 6.23 3.39
CA PHE A 126 -10.07 7.06 2.22
C PHE A 126 -11.35 7.84 1.92
N ASP A 127 -11.36 9.16 2.16
CA ASP A 127 -12.55 10.01 2.01
C ASP A 127 -13.82 9.44 2.69
N GLY A 128 -13.64 8.83 3.86
CA GLY A 128 -14.74 8.24 4.66
C GLY A 128 -15.10 6.80 4.31
N ALA A 129 -14.49 6.19 3.28
CA ALA A 129 -14.66 4.78 2.94
C ALA A 129 -13.46 3.93 3.41
N ALA A 130 -13.71 2.72 3.92
CA ALA A 130 -12.63 1.81 4.34
C ALA A 130 -11.93 1.08 3.17
N ALA A 131 -12.36 1.35 1.95
CA ALA A 131 -11.83 0.78 0.73
C ALA A 131 -11.73 1.87 -0.35
N LEU A 132 -10.68 1.80 -1.14
CA LEU A 132 -10.46 2.65 -2.29
C LEU A 132 -10.45 1.81 -3.56
N THR A 133 -11.13 2.28 -4.60
CA THR A 133 -11.04 1.69 -5.95
C THR A 133 -10.45 2.71 -6.92
N PHE A 134 -9.61 2.23 -7.82
CA PHE A 134 -8.97 3.05 -8.84
C PHE A 134 -8.66 2.21 -10.08
N THR A 135 -8.34 2.87 -11.19
CA THR A 135 -7.98 2.19 -12.43
C THR A 135 -6.66 2.71 -12.97
N LEU A 136 -5.86 1.83 -13.59
CA LEU A 136 -4.59 2.19 -14.21
C LEU A 136 -4.47 1.55 -15.60
N ALA A 137 -4.10 2.33 -16.60
CA ALA A 137 -3.60 1.82 -17.87
C ALA A 137 -2.11 1.42 -17.77
N ASP A 138 -1.59 0.75 -18.79
CA ASP A 138 -0.17 0.38 -18.85
C ASP A 138 0.74 1.60 -18.70
N GLY A 139 1.74 1.48 -17.81
CA GLY A 139 2.69 2.55 -17.47
C GLY A 139 2.15 3.62 -16.51
N GLU A 140 0.86 3.62 -16.18
CA GLU A 140 0.31 4.58 -15.22
C GLU A 140 0.66 4.21 -13.78
N THR A 141 0.72 5.23 -12.92
CA THR A 141 0.97 5.09 -11.48
C THR A 141 -0.10 5.80 -10.67
N PHE A 142 -0.72 5.06 -9.77
CA PHE A 142 -1.56 5.58 -8.71
C PHE A 142 -0.69 5.95 -7.51
N THR A 143 -0.99 7.07 -6.86
CA THR A 143 -0.40 7.46 -5.57
C THR A 143 -1.53 7.65 -4.56
N ALA A 144 -1.45 6.95 -3.43
CA ALA A 144 -2.41 7.10 -2.35
C ALA A 144 -2.39 8.53 -1.78
N PRO A 145 -3.52 9.06 -1.28
CA PRO A 145 -3.55 10.41 -0.73
C PRO A 145 -2.56 10.57 0.43
N ASP A 146 -1.90 11.73 0.47
CA ASP A 146 -0.94 12.07 1.52
C ASP A 146 -1.59 12.05 2.91
N GLU A 147 -0.82 11.68 3.92
CA GLU A 147 -1.24 11.67 5.34
C GLU A 147 -2.50 10.84 5.64
N VAL A 148 -2.79 9.82 4.82
CA VAL A 148 -3.93 8.91 5.05
C VAL A 148 -3.48 7.58 5.66
N ILE A 149 -2.41 6.98 5.13
CA ILE A 149 -1.96 5.63 5.55
C ILE A 149 -0.92 5.78 6.67
N PRO A 150 -1.18 5.32 7.91
CA PRO A 150 -0.17 5.32 8.95
C PRO A 150 1.03 4.45 8.57
N ALA A 151 2.24 4.90 8.89
CA ALA A 151 3.42 4.07 8.74
C ALA A 151 3.31 2.81 9.61
N GLY A 152 3.75 1.68 9.06
CA GLY A 152 3.55 0.34 9.61
C GLY A 152 2.23 -0.32 9.21
N ALA A 153 1.28 0.38 8.58
CA ALA A 153 0.01 -0.21 8.17
C ALA A 153 0.21 -1.33 7.13
N THR A 154 -0.69 -2.32 7.17
CA THR A 154 -0.78 -3.37 6.15
C THR A 154 -1.94 -3.07 5.22
N CYS A 155 -1.65 -3.02 3.92
CA CYS A 155 -2.62 -2.75 2.87
C CYS A 155 -2.84 -3.97 1.99
N ALA A 156 -4.07 -4.46 1.88
CA ALA A 156 -4.44 -5.48 0.91
C ALA A 156 -4.75 -4.81 -0.44
N LEU A 157 -3.92 -5.08 -1.44
CA LEU A 157 -4.08 -4.60 -2.81
C LEU A 157 -4.52 -5.77 -3.70
N THR A 158 -5.58 -5.57 -4.48
CA THR A 158 -6.10 -6.57 -5.42
C THR A 158 -6.39 -5.93 -6.78
N GLU A 159 -5.90 -6.53 -7.85
CA GLU A 159 -6.37 -6.27 -9.21
C GLU A 159 -7.66 -7.07 -9.45
N THR A 160 -8.80 -6.38 -9.37
CA THR A 160 -10.13 -7.01 -9.40
C THR A 160 -10.60 -7.32 -10.82
N ASP A 161 -10.00 -6.67 -11.81
CA ASP A 161 -10.24 -6.93 -13.23
C ASP A 161 -8.92 -6.91 -13.99
N SER A 162 -8.38 -8.11 -14.23
CA SER A 162 -7.14 -8.33 -15.00
C SER A 162 -7.38 -8.38 -16.52
N ARG A 163 -8.64 -8.25 -16.96
CA ARG A 163 -9.04 -8.29 -18.37
C ARG A 163 -8.52 -9.51 -19.14
N GLY A 164 -8.46 -10.66 -18.47
CA GLY A 164 -8.04 -11.91 -19.09
C GLY A 164 -6.52 -12.10 -19.18
N ALA A 165 -5.73 -11.38 -18.39
CA ALA A 165 -4.30 -11.65 -18.28
C ALA A 165 -4.03 -13.11 -17.90
N ASP A 166 -3.12 -13.77 -18.60
CA ASP A 166 -2.69 -15.15 -18.35
C ASP A 166 -1.96 -15.27 -17.02
N ARG A 167 -1.30 -14.18 -16.60
CA ARG A 167 -0.58 -14.08 -15.34
C ARG A 167 -0.71 -12.68 -14.75
N VAL A 168 -0.95 -12.60 -13.44
CA VAL A 168 -0.89 -11.34 -12.68
C VAL A 168 0.10 -11.49 -11.54
N LEU A 169 1.07 -10.58 -11.47
CA LEU A 169 2.10 -10.54 -10.43
C LEU A 169 2.15 -9.17 -9.79
N LEU A 170 2.25 -9.13 -8.46
CA LEU A 170 2.53 -7.92 -7.70
C LEU A 170 3.95 -8.05 -7.12
N VAL A 171 4.80 -7.06 -7.35
CA VAL A 171 6.17 -7.00 -6.81
C VAL A 171 6.46 -5.65 -6.18
N GLY A 172 7.33 -5.63 -5.19
CA GLY A 172 7.74 -4.44 -4.47
C GLY A 172 8.31 -4.79 -3.11
N ASP A 173 8.91 -3.80 -2.44
CA ASP A 173 9.39 -3.99 -1.08
C ASP A 173 8.21 -4.10 -0.11
N GLY A 174 8.28 -5.07 0.82
CA GLY A 174 7.19 -5.31 1.77
C GLY A 174 5.91 -5.87 1.13
N VAL A 175 5.96 -6.31 -0.12
CA VAL A 175 4.84 -6.95 -0.84
C VAL A 175 4.87 -8.46 -0.63
N VAL A 176 3.80 -9.01 -0.09
CA VAL A 176 3.61 -10.44 0.16
C VAL A 176 2.40 -10.93 -0.65
N PRO A 177 2.60 -11.73 -1.72
CA PRO A 177 1.50 -12.27 -2.51
C PRO A 177 0.56 -13.14 -1.66
N THR A 178 -0.75 -12.88 -1.77
CA THR A 178 -1.80 -13.64 -1.06
C THR A 178 -2.66 -14.47 -2.01
N GLY A 179 -2.56 -14.21 -3.32
CA GLY A 179 -3.21 -14.98 -4.38
C GLY A 179 -2.94 -14.39 -5.76
N PRO A 180 -3.54 -14.97 -6.83
CA PRO A 180 -3.48 -14.40 -8.16
C PRO A 180 -4.04 -12.97 -8.16
N GLY A 181 -3.24 -11.99 -8.57
CA GLY A 181 -3.65 -10.59 -8.60
C GLY A 181 -3.87 -9.93 -7.23
N ALA A 182 -3.41 -10.53 -6.13
CA ALA A 182 -3.59 -9.98 -4.79
C ALA A 182 -2.31 -10.09 -3.94
N ALA A 183 -2.04 -9.06 -3.14
CA ALA A 183 -0.94 -9.04 -2.18
C ALA A 183 -1.24 -8.15 -0.97
N ASP A 184 -0.64 -8.49 0.16
CA ASP A 184 -0.52 -7.61 1.32
C ASP A 184 0.75 -6.77 1.17
N VAL A 185 0.65 -5.47 1.48
CA VAL A 185 1.73 -4.48 1.35
C VAL A 185 1.94 -3.81 2.69
N THR A 186 3.13 -3.95 3.27
CA THR A 186 3.48 -3.20 4.48
C THR A 186 4.01 -1.82 4.09
N VAL A 187 3.34 -0.75 4.55
CA VAL A 187 3.69 0.64 4.22
C VAL A 187 4.58 1.21 5.31
N GLY A 188 5.88 1.36 5.03
CA GLY A 188 6.85 1.94 5.98
C GLY A 188 6.78 3.47 6.06
N ALA A 189 7.56 4.07 6.97
CA ALA A 189 7.68 5.53 7.07
C ALA A 189 8.32 6.16 5.81
N ASP A 190 9.19 5.41 5.13
CA ASP A 190 9.76 5.80 3.83
C ASP A 190 8.81 5.52 2.64
N GLY A 191 7.62 4.98 2.93
CA GLY A 191 6.62 4.57 1.97
C GLY A 191 6.79 3.14 1.43
N ALA A 192 5.95 2.78 0.47
CA ALA A 192 6.00 1.53 -0.28
C ALA A 192 5.65 1.76 -1.76
N GLN A 193 6.29 0.99 -2.63
CA GLN A 193 6.07 1.03 -4.08
C GLN A 193 5.76 -0.38 -4.57
N VAL A 194 4.68 -0.50 -5.36
CA VAL A 194 4.22 -1.79 -5.90
C VAL A 194 4.12 -1.68 -7.42
N GLU A 195 4.72 -2.61 -8.14
CA GLU A 195 4.49 -2.81 -9.57
C GLU A 195 3.57 -4.01 -9.77
N VAL A 196 2.46 -3.81 -10.48
CA VAL A 196 1.51 -4.87 -10.83
C VAL A 196 1.64 -5.20 -12.31
N VAL A 197 2.15 -6.39 -12.60
CA VAL A 197 2.47 -6.88 -13.95
C VAL A 197 1.40 -7.85 -14.44
N ASN A 198 0.77 -7.54 -15.57
CA ASN A 198 -0.11 -8.46 -16.29
C ASN A 198 0.59 -9.04 -17.50
N GLY A 199 0.80 -10.34 -17.50
CA GLY A 199 1.28 -11.09 -18.65
C GLY A 199 0.13 -11.46 -19.58
N PHE A 200 0.29 -11.16 -20.87
CA PHE A 200 -0.59 -11.64 -21.94
C PHE A 200 0.24 -12.34 -23.00
N ASP A 201 -0.01 -13.62 -23.21
CA ASP A 201 0.57 -14.37 -24.30
C ASP A 201 0.01 -13.85 -25.63
N ALA A 202 0.84 -13.89 -26.68
CA ALA A 202 0.46 -13.41 -27.99
C ALA A 202 0.87 -14.38 -29.10
N GLY A 203 0.12 -14.37 -30.21
CA GLY A 203 0.33 -15.23 -31.38
C GLY A 203 -0.02 -14.51 -32.67
N VAL A 204 0.29 -15.14 -33.81
CA VAL A 204 0.07 -14.55 -35.15
C VAL A 204 -0.99 -15.32 -35.93
N LEU A 205 -1.69 -14.63 -36.83
CA LEU A 205 -2.47 -15.24 -37.89
C LEU A 205 -1.61 -15.32 -39.16
N GLU A 206 -1.49 -16.48 -39.77
CA GLU A 206 -0.86 -16.64 -41.08
C GLU A 206 -1.88 -17.18 -42.09
N VAL A 207 -2.04 -16.46 -43.20
CA VAL A 207 -2.88 -16.87 -44.33
C VAL A 207 -1.98 -17.32 -45.46
N ARG A 208 -2.14 -18.58 -45.90
CA ARG A 208 -1.39 -19.17 -47.01
C ARG A 208 -2.32 -19.50 -48.16
N LYS A 209 -1.96 -19.10 -49.38
CA LYS A 209 -2.72 -19.47 -50.57
C LYS A 209 -2.10 -20.69 -51.24
N VAL A 210 -2.75 -21.84 -51.08
CA VAL A 210 -2.39 -23.07 -51.79
C VAL A 210 -3.28 -23.23 -53.01
N VAL A 211 -2.67 -23.52 -54.17
CA VAL A 211 -3.37 -23.87 -55.40
C VAL A 211 -2.93 -25.27 -55.80
N ASP A 212 -3.88 -26.18 -55.96
CA ASP A 212 -3.63 -27.62 -56.15
C ASP A 212 -4.49 -28.20 -57.29
N GLY A 213 -4.12 -29.38 -57.79
CA GLY A 213 -4.77 -30.12 -58.87
C GLY A 213 -4.00 -30.09 -60.19
N ALA A 214 -4.38 -30.97 -61.13
CA ALA A 214 -3.68 -31.18 -62.40
C ALA A 214 -3.59 -29.91 -63.29
N GLY A 215 -4.48 -28.94 -63.09
CA GLY A 215 -4.47 -27.66 -63.79
C GLY A 215 -3.67 -26.55 -63.10
N ALA A 216 -3.17 -26.75 -61.88
CA ALA A 216 -2.56 -25.69 -61.07
C ALA A 216 -1.33 -25.05 -61.75
N ALA A 217 -0.46 -25.86 -62.34
CA ALA A 217 0.72 -25.36 -63.07
C ALA A 217 0.34 -24.56 -64.33
N THR A 218 -0.77 -24.90 -64.97
CA THR A 218 -1.21 -24.30 -66.24
C THR A 218 -2.04 -23.03 -66.01
N TRP A 219 -2.90 -23.00 -64.99
CA TRP A 219 -3.89 -21.96 -64.78
C TRP A 219 -3.74 -21.20 -63.46
N GLY A 220 -3.12 -21.81 -62.46
CA GLY A 220 -2.93 -21.22 -61.13
C GLY A 220 -1.59 -20.48 -60.97
N ALA A 221 -0.61 -20.78 -61.81
CA ALA A 221 0.71 -20.14 -61.73
C ALA A 221 0.60 -18.62 -61.98
N GLY A 222 1.06 -17.82 -61.01
CA GLY A 222 1.01 -16.36 -61.09
C GLY A 222 -0.38 -15.74 -60.89
N ALA A 223 -1.40 -16.53 -60.60
CA ALA A 223 -2.73 -16.02 -60.26
C ALA A 223 -2.70 -15.29 -58.90
N SER A 224 -3.47 -14.20 -58.81
CA SER A 224 -3.72 -13.43 -57.59
C SER A 224 -5.11 -13.77 -57.06
N PHE A 225 -5.23 -13.93 -55.75
CA PHE A 225 -6.47 -14.26 -55.06
C PHE A 225 -6.71 -13.23 -53.97
N GLY A 226 -7.91 -12.65 -53.95
CA GLY A 226 -8.30 -11.66 -52.95
C GLY A 226 -8.75 -12.33 -51.66
N PHE A 227 -8.46 -11.68 -50.54
CA PHE A 227 -8.86 -12.10 -49.20
C PHE A 227 -9.30 -10.89 -48.38
N SER A 228 -10.15 -11.14 -47.39
CA SER A 228 -10.31 -10.26 -46.24
C SER A 228 -10.10 -11.03 -44.94
N ALA A 229 -9.49 -10.38 -43.96
CA ALA A 229 -9.30 -10.92 -42.62
C ALA A 229 -9.79 -9.93 -41.58
N VAL A 230 -10.68 -10.38 -40.69
CA VAL A 230 -11.18 -9.64 -39.54
C VAL A 230 -10.85 -10.40 -38.27
N CYS A 231 -10.13 -9.79 -37.34
CA CYS A 231 -9.83 -10.37 -36.04
C CYS A 231 -10.42 -9.53 -34.91
N THR A 232 -10.98 -10.19 -33.91
CA THR A 232 -11.55 -9.54 -32.72
C THR A 232 -10.97 -10.12 -31.43
N TYR A 233 -10.66 -9.24 -30.48
CA TYR A 233 -10.21 -9.58 -29.13
C TYR A 233 -11.00 -8.76 -28.12
N ASP A 234 -11.55 -9.40 -27.09
CA ASP A 234 -12.39 -8.75 -26.07
C ASP A 234 -13.47 -7.83 -26.68
N GLY A 235 -14.15 -8.32 -27.73
CA GLY A 235 -15.19 -7.59 -28.45
C GLY A 235 -14.72 -6.42 -29.32
N ARG A 236 -13.41 -6.14 -29.39
CA ARG A 236 -12.81 -5.08 -30.21
C ARG A 236 -12.15 -5.65 -31.45
N THR A 237 -12.31 -4.98 -32.58
CA THR A 237 -11.59 -5.33 -33.82
C THR A 237 -10.12 -4.95 -33.70
N VAL A 238 -9.23 -5.92 -33.85
CA VAL A 238 -7.76 -5.75 -33.83
C VAL A 238 -7.13 -5.92 -35.21
N LEU A 239 -7.89 -6.44 -36.17
CA LEU A 239 -7.54 -6.50 -37.60
C LEU A 239 -8.84 -6.39 -38.42
N ASP A 240 -8.82 -5.58 -39.47
CA ASP A 240 -9.83 -5.55 -40.52
C ASP A 240 -9.15 -5.09 -41.82
N GLU A 241 -8.66 -6.05 -42.60
CA GLU A 241 -7.86 -5.79 -43.80
C GLU A 241 -8.29 -6.66 -44.97
N SER A 242 -8.29 -6.07 -46.17
CA SER A 242 -8.34 -6.79 -47.44
C SER A 242 -6.96 -6.85 -48.09
N PHE A 243 -6.63 -7.98 -48.72
CA PHE A 243 -5.32 -8.21 -49.31
C PHE A 243 -5.34 -9.28 -50.40
N ASP A 244 -4.33 -9.26 -51.26
CA ASP A 244 -4.14 -10.28 -52.29
C ASP A 244 -2.95 -11.19 -51.97
N LEU A 245 -3.07 -12.47 -52.30
CA LEU A 245 -1.96 -13.41 -52.32
C LEU A 245 -1.81 -14.05 -53.69
N LEU A 246 -0.57 -14.14 -54.17
CA LEU A 246 -0.24 -15.00 -55.30
C LEU A 246 -0.33 -16.48 -54.90
N ALA A 247 -0.49 -17.37 -55.89
CA ALA A 247 -0.38 -18.81 -55.67
C ALA A 247 0.94 -19.18 -54.95
N GLY A 248 0.82 -19.86 -53.82
CA GLY A 248 1.95 -20.27 -52.96
C GLY A 248 2.45 -19.19 -52.00
N ALA A 249 1.96 -17.95 -52.09
CA ALA A 249 2.34 -16.87 -51.19
C ALA A 249 1.62 -17.00 -49.84
N LEU A 250 2.17 -16.29 -48.84
CA LEU A 250 1.61 -16.17 -47.51
C LEU A 250 1.69 -14.73 -47.00
N ARG A 251 0.86 -14.41 -46.01
CA ARG A 251 0.93 -13.18 -45.25
C ARG A 251 0.64 -13.45 -43.78
N THR A 252 1.37 -12.78 -42.90
CA THR A 252 1.27 -12.90 -41.45
C THR A 252 0.74 -11.59 -40.85
N PHE A 253 -0.14 -11.70 -39.85
CA PHE A 253 -0.74 -10.59 -39.11
C PHE A 253 -0.55 -10.79 -37.60
N GLY A 254 -0.50 -9.68 -36.86
CA GLY A 254 -0.23 -9.66 -35.42
C GLY A 254 1.24 -9.39 -35.08
N PRO A 255 1.71 -9.79 -33.88
CA PRO A 255 1.03 -10.66 -32.92
C PRO A 255 -0.18 -10.02 -32.23
N PHE A 256 -1.21 -10.82 -31.98
CA PHE A 256 -2.42 -10.49 -31.23
C PHE A 256 -2.48 -11.30 -29.94
N PRO A 257 -3.20 -10.83 -28.89
CA PRO A 257 -3.36 -11.58 -27.66
C PRO A 257 -3.97 -12.97 -27.91
N VAL A 258 -3.54 -13.97 -27.15
CA VAL A 258 -4.16 -15.30 -27.17
C VAL A 258 -5.64 -15.19 -26.83
N GLY A 259 -6.48 -15.92 -27.58
CA GLY A 259 -7.94 -15.79 -27.51
C GLY A 259 -8.54 -14.84 -28.56
N THR A 260 -7.72 -14.16 -29.36
CA THR A 260 -8.19 -13.43 -30.55
C THR A 260 -8.87 -14.37 -31.54
N SER A 261 -10.09 -14.01 -31.97
CA SER A 261 -10.88 -14.75 -32.95
C SER A 261 -10.74 -14.10 -34.32
N CYS A 262 -10.32 -14.85 -35.34
CA CYS A 262 -10.14 -14.34 -36.71
C CYS A 262 -11.04 -15.06 -37.71
N ALA A 263 -11.69 -14.30 -38.58
CA ALA A 263 -12.40 -14.79 -39.75
C ALA A 263 -11.65 -14.36 -41.02
N VAL A 264 -11.34 -15.32 -41.90
CA VAL A 264 -10.70 -15.07 -43.19
C VAL A 264 -11.63 -15.53 -44.30
N LEU A 265 -11.86 -14.67 -45.28
CA LEU A 265 -12.70 -14.93 -46.45
C LEU A 265 -11.87 -14.74 -47.72
N GLU A 266 -11.90 -15.72 -48.64
CA GLU A 266 -11.41 -15.56 -50.01
C GLU A 266 -12.51 -14.88 -50.85
N THR A 267 -12.16 -13.85 -51.62
CA THR A 267 -13.10 -12.97 -52.34
C THR A 267 -12.95 -13.04 -53.85
#